data_AF-A0AAV8VRV6-F1
#
_entry.id   AF-A0AAV8VRV6-F1
#
_cell.length_a   1.000
_cell.length_b   1.000
_cell.length_c   1.000
_cell.angle_alpha   90.00
_cell.angle_beta   90.00
_cell.angle_gamma   90.00
#
_symmetry.space_group_name_H-M   'P 1'
#
loop_
_entity.id
_entity.type
_entity.pdbx_description
1 polymer ?
#
loop_
_entity_poly.entity_id
_entity_poly.type
_entity_poly.pdbx_seq_one_letter_code
_entity_poly.pdbx_strand_id
1 'polypeptide(L)'
;MYANENGVVDILKEDLRNTVDHVFGNHLKCHISWCINSGKTDDDKTSAFRNSGAHHHVYAALNMLITKSHLLIKNETNNKAECFMNILARFNMGKRLNLVQRNSYEIRSYLSALRYNNGVTWHTYAWRKCFGNEPPTCLSKYIASQNKAAAKSRVQVTTSRKSKHPVSKETVEYGPNLAEVEISDEDLLVEIRRLAERLQVSPDLRKLISEETIGQFNNPKYVEEKLYRLTASNFGEVAKRRPYTSCDVLVKKLLSRCQLKTSAIEYGIRNETVAISKFEELTGQKVLPSGLFIYSENGILGASPD
;
A
#
# COMPACT_ATOMS: atom_id res chain seq x y z
N MET A 1 21.88 9.52 -23.37
CA MET A 1 21.42 8.15 -23.12
C MET A 1 21.58 7.88 -21.64
N TYR A 2 20.46 7.72 -20.94
CA TYR A 2 20.48 7.52 -19.48
C TYR A 2 20.95 6.10 -19.22
N ALA A 3 21.78 5.87 -18.18
CA ALA A 3 22.27 4.53 -17.83
C ALA A 3 21.14 3.49 -17.60
N ASN A 4 19.92 3.99 -17.41
CA ASN A 4 18.72 3.23 -17.10
C ASN A 4 17.98 2.78 -18.39
N GLU A 5 18.42 3.19 -19.58
CA GLU A 5 17.86 2.73 -20.88
C GLU A 5 18.12 1.24 -21.15
N ASN A 6 19.04 0.60 -20.43
CA ASN A 6 19.39 -0.82 -20.62
C ASN A 6 18.45 -1.81 -19.88
N GLY A 7 17.34 -1.35 -19.30
CA GLY A 7 16.28 -2.25 -18.82
C GLY A 7 16.57 -3.02 -17.54
N VAL A 8 17.59 -2.63 -16.75
CA VAL A 8 17.89 -3.29 -15.47
C VAL A 8 17.03 -2.68 -14.36
N VAL A 9 15.92 -3.34 -14.04
CA VAL A 9 14.97 -2.96 -12.98
C VAL A 9 15.68 -2.73 -11.64
N ASP A 10 16.70 -3.52 -11.33
CA ASP A 10 17.40 -3.46 -10.05
C ASP A 10 18.24 -2.20 -9.89
N ILE A 11 18.90 -1.73 -10.95
CA ILE A 11 19.66 -0.46 -10.93
C ILE A 11 18.70 0.70 -10.63
N LEU A 12 17.52 0.72 -11.26
CA LEU A 12 16.51 1.75 -10.97
C LEU A 12 16.01 1.66 -9.53
N LYS A 13 15.81 0.45 -8.98
CA LYS A 13 15.42 0.27 -7.57
C LYS A 13 16.50 0.82 -6.63
N GLU A 14 17.77 0.61 -6.92
CA GLU A 14 18.89 1.15 -6.14
C GLU A 14 18.98 2.67 -6.21
N ASP A 15 18.88 3.24 -7.42
CA ASP A 15 18.85 4.68 -7.64
C ASP A 15 17.70 5.33 -6.87
N LEU A 16 16.49 4.76 -6.95
CA LEU A 16 15.31 5.26 -6.24
C LEU A 16 15.51 5.22 -4.73
N ARG A 17 16.09 4.16 -4.17
CA ARG A 17 16.42 4.09 -2.73
C ARG A 17 17.39 5.18 -2.31
N ASN A 18 18.35 5.51 -3.17
CA ASN A 18 19.36 6.52 -2.92
C ASN A 18 18.83 7.97 -3.06
N THR A 19 17.66 8.19 -3.65
CA THR A 19 17.12 9.55 -3.84
C THR A 19 16.97 10.35 -2.54
N VAL A 20 16.57 9.71 -1.44
CA VAL A 20 16.40 10.38 -0.15
C VAL A 20 17.75 10.80 0.40
N ASP A 21 18.71 9.87 0.44
CA ASP A 21 20.07 10.15 0.90
C ASP A 21 20.72 11.26 0.03
N HIS A 22 20.53 11.22 -1.30
CA HIS A 22 20.98 12.26 -2.23
C HIS A 22 20.38 13.65 -1.92
N VAL A 23 19.06 13.74 -1.70
CA VAL A 23 18.37 15.02 -1.43
C VAL A 23 18.84 15.62 -0.09
N PHE A 24 19.18 14.78 0.88
CA PHE A 24 19.67 15.20 2.19
C PHE A 24 21.21 15.32 2.27
N GLY A 25 21.91 15.32 1.13
CA GLY A 25 23.33 15.67 1.05
C GLY A 25 24.30 14.50 1.22
N ASN A 26 23.81 13.26 1.30
CA ASN A 26 24.63 12.06 1.31
C ASN A 26 24.77 11.50 -0.11
N HIS A 27 25.93 11.71 -0.73
CA HIS A 27 26.18 11.30 -2.11
C HIS A 27 27.06 10.05 -2.25
N LEU A 28 27.23 9.24 -1.19
CA LEU A 28 28.10 8.07 -1.18
C LEU A 28 27.71 7.01 -2.23
N LYS A 29 26.40 6.85 -2.46
CA LYS A 29 25.84 5.86 -3.39
C LYS A 29 25.31 6.48 -4.68
N CYS A 30 25.61 7.76 -4.91
CA CYS A 30 25.21 8.42 -6.16
C CYS A 30 26.05 7.90 -7.33
N HIS A 31 25.43 7.76 -8.50
CA HIS A 31 26.16 7.44 -9.72
C HIS A 31 26.70 8.73 -10.36
N ILE A 32 27.92 8.65 -10.89
CA ILE A 32 28.66 9.80 -11.46
C ILE A 32 27.91 10.43 -12.65
N SER A 33 27.09 9.66 -13.38
CA SER A 33 26.37 10.14 -14.56
C SER A 33 25.29 11.19 -14.26
N TRP A 34 24.75 11.24 -13.04
CA TRP A 34 23.66 12.16 -12.69
C TRP A 34 23.93 13.00 -11.43
N CYS A 35 24.99 12.72 -10.68
CA CYS A 35 25.37 13.49 -9.50
C CYS A 35 26.78 14.05 -9.62
N ILE A 36 26.89 15.39 -9.63
CA ILE A 36 28.17 16.12 -9.68
C ILE A 36 28.99 15.92 -8.39
N ASN A 37 28.29 15.74 -7.26
CA ASN A 37 28.90 15.58 -5.94
C ASN A 37 29.05 14.11 -5.53
N SER A 38 29.08 13.18 -6.49
CA SER A 38 29.24 11.75 -6.23
C SER A 38 30.43 11.50 -5.29
N GLY A 39 30.19 10.79 -4.18
CA GLY A 39 31.20 10.48 -3.17
C GLY A 39 31.47 11.58 -2.12
N LYS A 40 30.80 12.73 -2.19
CA LYS A 40 30.93 13.82 -1.19
C LYS A 40 29.84 13.76 -0.12
N THR A 41 30.15 14.24 1.08
CA THR A 41 29.25 14.27 2.24
C THR A 41 29.33 15.61 2.98
N ASP A 42 29.46 16.71 2.24
CA ASP A 42 29.80 18.03 2.82
C ASP A 42 28.63 18.68 3.60
N ASP A 43 27.39 18.20 3.44
CA ASP A 43 26.19 18.70 4.15
C ASP A 43 25.17 17.59 4.43
N ASP A 44 25.62 16.48 5.04
CA ASP A 44 24.77 15.33 5.34
C ASP A 44 23.75 15.63 6.46
N LYS A 45 22.50 15.85 6.08
CA LYS A 45 21.33 16.05 6.97
C LYS A 45 20.50 14.78 7.15
N THR A 46 20.96 13.64 6.63
CA THR A 46 20.23 12.37 6.65
C THR A 46 19.98 11.88 8.08
N SER A 47 20.93 12.10 8.99
CA SER A 47 20.78 11.76 10.41
C SER A 47 19.68 12.58 11.09
N ALA A 48 19.65 13.89 10.87
CA ALA A 48 18.61 14.78 11.37
C ALA A 48 17.23 14.41 10.81
N PHE A 49 17.17 14.05 9.51
CA PHE A 49 15.94 13.60 8.87
C PHE A 49 15.42 12.29 9.46
N ARG A 50 16.30 11.30 9.71
CA ARG A 50 15.92 10.04 10.36
C ARG A 50 15.39 10.29 11.77
N ASN A 51 16.05 11.17 12.53
CA ASN A 51 15.63 11.53 13.89
C ASN A 51 14.29 12.27 13.94
N SER A 52 13.89 12.97 12.88
CA SER A 52 12.60 13.68 12.82
C SER A 52 11.36 12.78 12.73
N GLY A 53 11.54 11.48 12.47
CA GLY A 53 10.43 10.52 12.25
C GLY A 53 9.70 10.68 10.90
N ALA A 54 9.83 11.82 10.22
CA ALA A 54 9.24 12.07 8.90
C ALA A 54 9.75 11.11 7.82
N HIS A 55 10.94 10.53 8.03
CA HIS A 55 11.53 9.53 7.14
C HIS A 55 10.59 8.34 6.90
N HIS A 56 9.82 7.88 7.90
CA HIS A 56 8.91 6.75 7.72
C HIS A 56 7.86 7.01 6.63
N HIS A 57 7.28 8.21 6.58
CA HIS A 57 6.28 8.56 5.57
C HIS A 57 6.90 8.65 4.17
N VAL A 58 8.09 9.24 4.07
CA VAL A 58 8.81 9.35 2.79
C VAL A 58 9.23 7.99 2.28
N TYR A 59 9.82 7.14 3.12
CA TYR A 59 10.18 5.77 2.74
C TYR A 59 8.96 4.91 2.44
N ALA A 60 7.83 5.10 3.11
CA ALA A 60 6.58 4.39 2.77
C ALA A 60 6.12 4.72 1.34
N ALA A 61 6.07 6.01 0.98
CA ALA A 61 5.71 6.44 -0.37
C ALA A 61 6.75 5.98 -1.41
N LEU A 62 8.04 6.07 -1.07
CA LEU A 62 9.12 5.64 -1.94
C LEU A 62 9.11 4.13 -2.18
N ASN A 63 8.83 3.32 -1.17
CA ASN A 63 8.73 1.87 -1.30
C ASN A 63 7.62 1.48 -2.28
N MET A 64 6.47 2.17 -2.26
CA MET A 64 5.41 1.95 -3.24
C MET A 64 5.87 2.22 -4.68
N LEU A 65 6.75 3.22 -4.86
CA LEU A 65 7.35 3.55 -6.15
C LEU A 65 8.36 2.48 -6.58
N ILE A 66 9.25 2.05 -5.66
CA ILE A 66 10.28 1.03 -5.88
C ILE A 66 9.66 -0.32 -6.28
N THR A 67 8.55 -0.71 -5.65
CA THR A 67 7.82 -1.94 -6.04
C THR A 67 7.34 -1.87 -7.49
N LYS A 68 7.00 -0.66 -7.98
CA LYS A 68 6.51 -0.40 -9.33
C LYS A 68 7.61 -0.01 -10.33
N SER A 69 8.89 -0.12 -9.97
CA SER A 69 10.02 0.25 -10.84
C SER A 69 9.98 -0.44 -12.21
N HIS A 70 9.50 -1.68 -12.29
CA HIS A 70 9.36 -2.41 -13.54
C HIS A 70 8.39 -1.72 -14.53
N LEU A 71 7.31 -1.11 -14.02
CA LEU A 71 6.35 -0.33 -14.83
C LEU A 71 6.95 1.01 -15.27
N LEU A 72 7.74 1.64 -14.41
CA LEU A 72 8.36 2.93 -14.70
C LEU A 72 9.33 2.84 -15.88
N ILE A 73 10.14 1.78 -15.95
CA ILE A 73 11.08 1.56 -17.06
C ILE A 73 10.35 1.42 -18.40
N LYS A 74 9.23 0.69 -18.40
CA LYS A 74 8.41 0.50 -19.61
C LYS A 74 7.47 1.68 -19.90
N ASN A 75 7.45 2.70 -19.03
CA ASN A 75 6.49 3.81 -19.05
C ASN A 75 5.03 3.34 -19.15
N GLU A 76 4.74 2.19 -18.51
CA GLU A 76 3.41 1.60 -18.48
C GLU A 76 2.58 2.34 -17.43
N THR A 77 1.60 3.12 -17.90
CA THR A 77 0.72 3.90 -17.02
C THR A 77 -0.73 3.48 -17.22
N ASN A 78 -1.42 3.20 -16.11
CA ASN A 78 -2.87 2.97 -16.13
C ASN A 78 -3.65 4.26 -16.46
N ASN A 79 -2.98 5.41 -16.49
CA ASN A 79 -3.58 6.72 -16.73
C ASN A 79 -4.41 6.78 -18.02
N LYS A 80 -3.97 6.13 -19.10
CA LYS A 80 -4.74 6.10 -20.37
C LYS A 80 -6.06 5.33 -20.19
N ALA A 81 -6.02 4.17 -19.54
CA ALA A 81 -7.20 3.38 -19.26
C ALA A 81 -8.12 4.08 -18.25
N GLU A 82 -7.57 4.67 -17.18
CA GLU A 82 -8.32 5.44 -16.19
C GLU A 82 -8.99 6.68 -16.82
N CYS A 83 -8.28 7.41 -17.68
CA CYS A 83 -8.84 8.53 -18.42
C CYS A 83 -9.98 8.09 -19.35
N PHE A 84 -9.82 6.98 -20.06
CA PHE A 84 -10.88 6.41 -20.88
C PHE A 84 -12.09 5.99 -20.04
N MET A 85 -11.85 5.26 -18.95
CA MET A 85 -12.90 4.79 -18.04
C MET A 85 -13.63 5.95 -17.36
N ASN A 86 -12.95 7.06 -17.05
CA ASN A 86 -13.58 8.28 -16.55
C ASN A 86 -14.57 8.86 -17.57
N ILE A 87 -14.19 8.93 -18.84
CA ILE A 87 -15.06 9.38 -19.92
C ILE A 87 -16.25 8.41 -20.07
N LEU A 88 -15.99 7.10 -20.09
CA LEU A 88 -17.03 6.08 -20.22
C LEU A 88 -18.03 6.11 -19.07
N ALA A 89 -17.57 6.30 -17.83
CA ALA A 89 -18.43 6.44 -16.66
C ALA A 89 -19.40 7.63 -16.79
N ARG A 90 -18.95 8.74 -17.39
CA ARG A 90 -19.80 9.91 -17.68
C ARG A 90 -20.87 9.59 -18.72
N PHE A 91 -20.50 8.91 -19.81
CA PHE A 91 -21.48 8.47 -20.81
C PHE A 91 -22.47 7.43 -20.25
N ASN A 92 -22.02 6.57 -19.34
CA ASN A 92 -22.86 5.60 -18.63
C ASN A 92 -23.76 6.25 -17.58
N MET A 93 -23.61 7.56 -17.29
CA MET A 93 -24.38 8.31 -16.30
C MET A 93 -24.38 7.71 -14.88
N GLY A 94 -23.39 6.86 -14.60
CA GLY A 94 -23.28 6.10 -13.35
C GLY A 94 -24.52 5.24 -13.05
N LYS A 95 -24.79 5.00 -11.77
CA LYS A 95 -25.97 4.22 -11.31
C LYS A 95 -27.30 4.98 -11.41
N ARG A 96 -27.31 6.21 -11.93
CA ARG A 96 -28.47 7.12 -11.83
C ARG A 96 -29.55 6.86 -12.88
N LEU A 97 -29.19 6.29 -14.02
CA LEU A 97 -30.11 6.05 -15.12
C LEU A 97 -29.93 4.63 -15.65
N ASN A 98 -31.02 3.85 -15.70
CA ASN A 98 -30.98 2.52 -16.29
C ASN A 98 -30.99 2.64 -17.82
N LEU A 99 -29.80 2.53 -18.42
CA LEU A 99 -29.59 2.60 -19.86
C LEU A 99 -29.43 1.20 -20.49
N VAL A 100 -30.06 0.18 -19.91
CA VAL A 100 -29.95 -1.21 -20.40
C VAL A 100 -30.89 -1.39 -21.59
N GLN A 101 -30.35 -1.11 -22.77
CA GLN A 101 -30.91 -1.49 -24.07
C GLN A 101 -29.84 -2.27 -24.85
N ARG A 102 -30.26 -3.09 -25.83
CA ARG A 102 -29.34 -3.85 -26.68
C ARG A 102 -28.34 -2.88 -27.35
N ASN A 103 -27.06 -3.24 -27.35
CA ASN A 103 -25.92 -2.45 -27.87
C ASN A 103 -25.71 -1.07 -27.21
N SER A 104 -26.45 -0.74 -26.15
CA SER A 104 -26.40 0.59 -25.55
C SER A 104 -25.05 0.89 -24.88
N TYR A 105 -24.47 -0.10 -24.20
CA TYR A 105 -23.12 0.03 -23.60
C TYR A 105 -22.01 0.10 -24.66
N GLU A 106 -22.14 -0.68 -25.72
CA GLU A 106 -21.18 -0.73 -26.83
C GLU A 106 -21.10 0.62 -27.54
N ILE A 107 -22.26 1.21 -27.86
CA ILE A 107 -22.34 2.56 -28.44
C ILE A 107 -21.68 3.58 -27.51
N ARG A 108 -21.96 3.56 -26.20
CA ARG A 108 -21.32 4.48 -25.24
C ARG A 108 -19.81 4.29 -25.16
N SER A 109 -19.33 3.07 -25.30
CA SER A 109 -17.89 2.76 -25.36
C SER A 109 -17.25 3.37 -26.61
N TYR A 110 -17.89 3.25 -27.77
CA TYR A 110 -17.41 3.91 -29.01
C TYR A 110 -17.44 5.44 -28.91
N LEU A 111 -18.51 6.02 -28.37
CA LEU A 111 -18.59 7.47 -28.15
C LEU A 111 -17.50 7.96 -27.20
N SER A 112 -17.17 7.16 -26.17
CA SER A 112 -16.09 7.45 -25.23
C SER A 112 -14.73 7.43 -25.92
N ALA A 113 -14.49 6.48 -26.82
CA ALA A 113 -13.27 6.43 -27.63
C ALA A 113 -13.13 7.66 -28.53
N LEU A 114 -14.22 8.08 -29.19
CA LEU A 114 -14.24 9.29 -30.01
C LEU A 114 -13.94 10.55 -29.17
N ARG A 115 -14.53 10.67 -27.98
CA ARG A 115 -14.27 11.77 -27.04
C ARG A 115 -12.85 11.76 -26.51
N TYR A 116 -12.29 10.59 -26.24
CA TYR A 116 -10.92 10.42 -25.75
C TYR A 116 -9.90 10.85 -26.81
N ASN A 117 -10.08 10.40 -28.05
CA ASN A 117 -9.16 10.69 -29.15
C ASN A 117 -9.28 12.12 -29.70
N ASN A 118 -10.51 12.60 -29.91
CA ASN A 118 -10.77 13.88 -30.60
C ASN A 118 -11.16 15.03 -29.66
N GLY A 119 -11.14 14.80 -28.35
CA GLY A 119 -11.52 15.79 -27.34
C GLY A 119 -13.00 16.21 -27.43
N VAL A 120 -13.34 17.36 -26.86
CA VAL A 120 -14.74 17.85 -26.75
C VAL A 120 -15.42 18.05 -28.10
N THR A 121 -14.62 18.32 -29.13
CA THR A 121 -15.05 18.60 -30.50
C THR A 121 -15.39 17.34 -31.30
N TRP A 122 -15.30 16.13 -30.74
CA TRP A 122 -15.55 14.89 -31.50
C TRP A 122 -16.89 14.87 -32.26
N HIS A 123 -17.92 15.54 -31.73
CA HIS A 123 -19.24 15.63 -32.34
C HIS A 123 -19.25 16.41 -33.67
N THR A 124 -18.34 17.39 -33.87
CA THR A 124 -18.41 18.30 -35.03
C THR A 124 -18.13 17.57 -36.33
N TYR A 125 -17.11 16.70 -36.33
CA TYR A 125 -16.78 15.86 -37.47
C TYR A 125 -17.92 14.88 -37.80
N ALA A 126 -18.44 14.18 -36.78
CA ALA A 126 -19.55 13.25 -36.95
C ALA A 126 -20.81 13.96 -37.48
N TRP A 127 -21.11 15.15 -36.95
CA TRP A 127 -22.26 15.95 -37.38
C TRP A 127 -22.16 16.34 -38.86
N ARG A 128 -21.04 16.94 -39.26
CA ARG A 128 -20.82 17.35 -40.66
C ARG A 128 -20.91 16.16 -41.62
N LYS A 129 -20.41 15.00 -41.21
CA LYS A 129 -20.46 13.77 -42.03
C LYS A 129 -21.88 13.22 -42.17
N CYS A 130 -22.70 13.27 -41.12
CA CYS A 130 -24.06 12.74 -41.15
C CYS A 130 -25.07 13.70 -41.80
N PHE A 131 -24.91 15.01 -41.59
CA PHE A 131 -25.93 16.01 -41.96
C PHE A 131 -25.48 16.99 -43.06
N GLY A 132 -24.20 16.98 -43.45
CA GLY A 132 -23.68 17.85 -44.52
C GLY A 132 -23.68 19.35 -44.20
N ASN A 133 -24.05 19.74 -42.98
CA ASN A 133 -24.15 21.13 -42.53
C ASN A 133 -23.32 21.37 -41.26
N GLU A 134 -23.19 22.65 -40.89
CA GLU A 134 -22.51 23.03 -39.66
C GLU A 134 -23.33 22.66 -38.41
N PRO A 135 -22.67 22.32 -37.29
CA PRO A 135 -23.34 22.03 -36.04
C PRO A 135 -24.26 23.16 -35.57
N PRO A 136 -25.40 22.85 -34.94
CA PRO A 136 -26.33 23.85 -34.45
C PRO A 136 -25.67 24.72 -33.37
N THR A 137 -26.16 25.96 -33.25
CA THR A 137 -25.61 26.97 -32.33
C THR A 137 -25.57 26.48 -30.88
N CYS A 138 -26.51 25.62 -30.47
CA CYS A 138 -26.51 25.01 -29.14
C CYS A 138 -25.27 24.13 -28.87
N LEU A 139 -24.86 23.31 -29.85
CA LEU A 139 -23.69 22.45 -29.76
C LEU A 139 -22.40 23.28 -29.77
N SER A 140 -22.35 24.32 -30.61
CA SER A 140 -21.23 25.27 -30.61
C SER A 140 -21.08 26.00 -29.26
N LYS A 141 -22.19 26.47 -28.67
CA LYS A 141 -22.22 27.06 -27.32
C LYS A 141 -21.74 26.08 -26.24
N TYR A 142 -22.15 24.81 -26.31
CA TYR A 142 -21.70 23.76 -25.40
C TYR A 142 -20.19 23.54 -25.50
N ILE A 143 -19.65 23.39 -26.71
CA ILE A 143 -18.21 23.20 -26.94
C ILE A 143 -17.42 24.40 -26.40
N ALA A 144 -17.87 25.63 -26.67
CA ALA A 144 -17.24 26.83 -26.15
C ALA A 144 -17.23 26.90 -24.62
N SER A 145 -18.34 26.49 -23.97
CA SER A 145 -18.43 26.42 -22.50
C SER A 145 -17.44 25.41 -21.90
N GLN A 146 -17.36 24.21 -22.50
CA GLN A 146 -16.43 23.17 -22.09
C GLN A 146 -14.96 23.59 -22.26
N ASN A 147 -14.61 24.24 -23.38
CA ASN A 147 -13.27 24.76 -23.61
C ASN A 147 -12.89 25.85 -22.59
N LYS A 148 -13.83 26.74 -22.24
CA LYS A 148 -13.63 27.74 -21.17
C LYS A 148 -13.42 27.08 -19.80
N ALA A 149 -14.17 26.02 -19.48
CA ALA A 149 -14.00 25.27 -18.24
C ALA A 149 -12.62 24.58 -18.17
N ALA A 150 -12.18 23.96 -19.27
CA ALA A 150 -10.85 23.34 -19.36
C ALA A 150 -9.70 24.36 -19.29
N ALA A 151 -9.87 25.55 -19.87
CA ALA A 151 -8.90 26.64 -19.75
C ALA A 151 -8.79 27.15 -18.29
N LYS A 152 -9.93 27.32 -17.60
CA LYS A 152 -9.96 27.72 -16.19
C LYS A 152 -9.31 26.68 -15.27
N SER A 153 -9.52 25.38 -15.53
CA SER A 153 -8.90 24.33 -14.71
C SER A 153 -7.37 24.27 -14.89
N ARG A 154 -6.85 24.57 -16.09
CA ARG A 154 -5.39 24.65 -16.33
C ARG A 154 -4.73 25.82 -15.60
N VAL A 155 -5.42 26.96 -15.49
CA VAL A 155 -4.90 28.15 -14.78
C VAL A 155 -4.96 27.98 -13.25
N GLN A 156 -5.88 27.18 -12.71
CA GLN A 156 -5.97 26.95 -11.26
C GLN A 156 -4.92 25.99 -10.68
N VAL A 157 -4.19 25.23 -11.50
CA VAL A 157 -3.12 24.34 -11.01
C VAL A 157 -1.95 25.16 -10.42
N THR A 158 -1.76 26.43 -10.83
CA THR A 158 -0.69 27.29 -10.30
C THR A 158 -1.07 28.06 -9.02
N THR A 159 -2.36 28.15 -8.68
CA THR A 159 -2.82 28.76 -7.43
C THR A 159 -3.62 27.74 -6.63
N SER A 160 -2.93 27.02 -5.75
CA SER A 160 -3.51 26.09 -4.80
C SER A 160 -4.56 26.77 -3.93
N ARG A 161 -5.83 26.72 -4.35
CA ARG A 161 -6.95 27.06 -3.48
C ARG A 161 -7.06 25.96 -2.44
N LYS A 162 -6.59 26.25 -1.22
CA LYS A 162 -6.88 25.48 0.00
C LYS A 162 -8.40 25.33 0.11
N SER A 163 -8.91 24.17 -0.30
CA SER A 163 -10.30 23.80 -0.13
C SER A 163 -10.57 23.58 1.35
N LYS A 164 -11.29 24.51 1.99
CA LYS A 164 -11.90 24.31 3.30
C LYS A 164 -13.19 23.51 3.11
N HIS A 165 -13.09 22.20 2.95
CA HIS A 165 -14.25 21.33 3.16
C HIS A 165 -14.25 20.86 4.63
N PRO A 166 -15.39 20.95 5.35
CA PRO A 166 -15.51 20.31 6.64
C PRO A 166 -15.40 18.80 6.42
N VAL A 167 -14.51 18.15 7.16
CA VAL A 167 -14.35 16.69 7.14
C VAL A 167 -15.64 16.07 7.68
N SER A 168 -16.52 15.63 6.79
CA SER A 168 -17.56 14.67 7.14
C SER A 168 -16.89 13.32 7.41
N LYS A 169 -17.10 12.79 8.61
CA LYS A 169 -16.75 11.42 8.99
C LYS A 169 -17.37 10.42 8.01
N GLU A 170 -16.60 9.37 7.72
CA GLU A 170 -17.01 8.08 7.13
C GLU A 170 -17.55 8.10 5.69
N THR A 171 -16.64 7.92 4.73
CA THR A 171 -16.35 6.63 4.08
C THR A 171 -15.23 6.88 3.07
N VAL A 172 -13.97 6.66 3.47
CA VAL A 172 -12.93 6.38 2.48
C VAL A 172 -13.08 4.90 2.12
N GLU A 173 -14.19 4.54 1.47
CA GLU A 173 -14.18 3.39 0.58
C GLU A 173 -13.36 3.81 -0.64
N TYR A 174 -12.04 3.71 -0.49
CA TYR A 174 -11.18 3.54 -1.63
C TYR A 174 -11.68 2.27 -2.33
N GLY A 175 -12.29 2.46 -3.50
CA GLY A 175 -13.28 1.53 -4.06
C GLY A 175 -12.83 0.06 -4.18
N PRO A 176 -13.78 -0.87 -4.41
CA PRO A 176 -13.55 -2.32 -4.35
C PRO A 176 -12.58 -2.89 -5.41
N ASN A 177 -11.97 -2.04 -6.24
CA ASN A 177 -11.03 -2.40 -7.30
C ASN A 177 -9.73 -1.58 -7.20
N LEU A 178 -9.14 -1.46 -6.01
CA LEU A 178 -7.68 -1.49 -5.98
C LEU A 178 -7.25 -2.94 -6.22
N ALA A 179 -7.53 -3.44 -7.43
CA ALA A 179 -6.80 -4.57 -7.95
C ALA A 179 -5.36 -4.08 -7.99
N GLU A 180 -4.64 -4.46 -6.93
CA GLU A 180 -3.21 -4.36 -6.82
C GLU A 180 -2.63 -4.74 -8.18
N VAL A 181 -1.62 -4.01 -8.64
CA VAL A 181 -0.76 -4.53 -9.70
C VAL A 181 -0.37 -5.92 -9.22
N GLU A 182 -0.89 -6.97 -9.88
CA GLU A 182 -0.57 -8.35 -9.54
C GLU A 182 0.94 -8.45 -9.68
N ILE A 183 1.61 -8.41 -8.52
CA ILE A 183 3.05 -8.60 -8.45
C ILE A 183 3.27 -9.98 -9.05
N SER A 184 4.16 -10.08 -10.04
CA SER A 184 4.53 -11.38 -10.61
C SER A 184 4.84 -12.35 -9.47
N ASP A 185 4.39 -13.60 -9.58
CA ASP A 185 4.64 -14.61 -8.55
C ASP A 185 6.12 -14.68 -8.16
N GLU A 186 7.03 -14.47 -9.12
CA GLU A 186 8.48 -14.42 -8.86
C GLU A 186 8.90 -13.22 -8.00
N ASP A 187 8.41 -12.02 -8.31
CA ASP A 187 8.69 -10.81 -7.53
C ASP A 187 8.10 -10.92 -6.10
N LEU A 188 6.94 -11.57 -5.97
CA LEU A 188 6.31 -11.83 -4.68
C LEU A 188 7.18 -12.78 -3.84
N LEU A 189 7.70 -13.85 -4.43
CA LEU A 189 8.59 -14.78 -3.74
C LEU A 189 9.90 -14.11 -3.30
N VAL A 190 10.47 -13.22 -4.12
CA VAL A 190 11.66 -12.43 -3.75
C VAL A 190 11.38 -11.56 -2.53
N GLU A 191 10.24 -10.86 -2.51
CA GLU A 191 9.88 -10.00 -1.38
C GLU A 191 9.55 -10.80 -0.11
N ILE A 192 8.90 -11.96 -0.23
CA ILE A 192 8.67 -12.88 0.89
C ILE A 192 10.00 -13.32 1.50
N ARG A 193 10.97 -13.74 0.67
CA ARG A 193 12.31 -14.13 1.14
C ARG A 193 13.00 -13.00 1.89
N ARG A 194 13.01 -11.79 1.32
CA ARG A 194 13.60 -10.60 1.95
C ARG A 194 12.98 -10.29 3.31
N LEU A 195 11.64 -10.40 3.42
CA LEU A 195 10.94 -10.15 4.67
C LEU A 195 11.22 -11.24 5.72
N ALA A 196 11.27 -12.50 5.31
CA ALA A 196 11.58 -13.63 6.18
C ALA A 196 12.99 -13.54 6.75
N GLU A 197 13.98 -13.20 5.91
CA GLU A 197 15.37 -12.99 6.34
C GLU A 197 15.49 -11.87 7.37
N ARG A 198 14.77 -10.76 7.17
CA ARG A 198 14.75 -9.64 8.12
C ARG A 198 14.17 -10.02 9.49
N LEU A 199 13.25 -10.99 9.53
CA LEU A 199 12.63 -11.46 10.77
C LEU A 199 13.46 -12.52 11.49
N GLN A 200 14.48 -13.07 10.84
CA GLN A 200 15.35 -14.09 11.41
C GLN A 200 16.25 -13.50 12.50
N VAL A 201 16.35 -14.20 13.62
CA VAL A 201 17.07 -13.73 14.81
C VAL A 201 18.15 -14.75 15.24
N SER A 202 19.33 -14.25 15.61
CA SER A 202 20.43 -15.08 16.14
C SER A 202 20.02 -15.79 17.44
N PRO A 203 20.61 -16.95 17.77
CA PRO A 203 20.26 -17.71 18.99
C PRO A 203 20.41 -16.88 20.27
N ASP A 204 21.46 -16.08 20.38
CA ASP A 204 21.71 -15.26 21.57
C ASP A 204 20.66 -14.17 21.74
N LEU A 205 20.29 -13.52 20.62
CA LEU A 205 19.28 -12.48 20.63
C LEU A 205 17.87 -13.06 20.88
N ARG A 206 17.59 -14.30 20.45
CA ARG A 206 16.34 -14.99 20.79
C ARG A 206 16.19 -15.20 22.29
N LYS A 207 17.27 -15.60 22.96
CA LYS A 207 17.28 -15.78 24.42
C LYS A 207 17.07 -14.44 25.13
N LEU A 208 17.76 -13.40 24.68
CA LEU A 208 17.61 -12.05 25.20
C LEU A 208 16.16 -11.54 25.05
N ILE A 209 15.56 -11.70 23.86
CA ILE A 209 14.17 -11.32 23.62
C ILE A 209 13.23 -12.09 24.55
N SER A 210 13.44 -13.40 24.74
CA SER A 210 12.63 -14.20 25.66
C SER A 210 12.70 -13.67 27.10
N GLU A 211 13.88 -13.28 27.59
CA GLU A 211 14.07 -12.74 28.94
C GLU A 211 13.47 -11.33 29.08
N GLU A 212 13.66 -10.48 28.07
CA GLU A 212 13.18 -9.09 28.07
C GLU A 212 11.68 -8.97 27.83
N THR A 213 11.00 -10.01 27.35
CA THR A 213 9.56 -10.03 27.06
C THR A 213 8.73 -10.76 28.12
N ILE A 214 9.37 -11.14 29.24
CA ILE A 214 8.66 -11.68 30.42
C ILE A 214 7.60 -10.67 30.87
N GLY A 215 6.42 -11.19 31.26
CA GLY A 215 5.26 -10.39 31.65
C GLY A 215 4.23 -10.17 30.53
N GLN A 216 4.44 -10.78 29.36
CA GLN A 216 3.49 -10.86 28.25
C GLN A 216 2.83 -9.48 27.94
N PHE A 217 1.50 -9.35 28.10
CA PHE A 217 0.75 -8.14 27.76
C PHE A 217 1.06 -6.92 28.65
N ASN A 218 1.65 -7.12 29.83
CA ASN A 218 2.08 -6.00 30.68
C ASN A 218 3.41 -5.40 30.20
N ASN A 219 4.11 -6.08 29.29
CA ASN A 219 5.38 -5.64 28.74
C ASN A 219 5.19 -5.07 27.32
N PRO A 220 5.48 -3.78 27.07
CA PRO A 220 5.32 -3.18 25.75
C PRO A 220 6.21 -3.85 24.69
N LYS A 221 7.40 -4.32 25.07
CA LYS A 221 8.34 -4.98 24.17
C LYS A 221 7.79 -6.32 23.66
N TYR A 222 7.05 -7.04 24.50
CA TYR A 222 6.35 -8.26 24.07
C TYR A 222 5.29 -7.94 23.00
N VAL A 223 4.54 -6.85 23.16
CA VAL A 223 3.52 -6.44 22.18
C VAL A 223 4.17 -6.07 20.85
N GLU A 224 5.30 -5.37 20.86
CA GLU A 224 6.06 -5.02 19.65
C GLU A 224 6.60 -6.27 18.93
N GLU A 225 7.30 -7.15 19.65
CA GLU A 225 7.85 -8.38 19.08
C GLU A 225 6.77 -9.33 18.55
N LYS A 226 5.60 -9.37 19.22
CA LYS A 226 4.44 -10.15 18.79
C LYS A 226 3.82 -9.62 17.49
N LEU A 227 3.92 -8.33 17.18
CA LEU A 227 3.39 -7.77 15.92
C LEU A 227 4.17 -8.24 14.70
N TYR A 228 5.46 -8.53 14.85
CA TYR A 228 6.31 -9.00 13.76
C TYR A 228 6.12 -10.48 13.44
N ARG A 229 5.38 -11.24 14.27
CA ARG A 229 5.38 -12.71 14.26
C ARG A 229 3.98 -13.31 14.30
N LEU A 230 3.83 -14.46 13.67
CA LEU A 230 2.63 -15.26 13.75
C LEU A 230 2.69 -16.13 15.01
N THR A 231 1.85 -15.81 15.99
CA THR A 231 1.83 -16.49 17.29
C THR A 231 0.94 -17.73 17.31
N ALA A 232 1.24 -18.67 18.22
CA ALA A 232 0.51 -19.93 18.39
C ALA A 232 -1.03 -19.75 18.48
N SER A 233 -1.51 -18.70 19.13
CA SER A 233 -2.95 -18.41 19.27
C SER A 233 -3.66 -18.16 17.95
N ASN A 234 -2.94 -17.66 16.94
CA ASN A 234 -3.49 -17.40 15.60
C ASN A 234 -3.08 -18.47 14.58
N PHE A 235 -2.00 -19.22 14.84
CA PHE A 235 -1.45 -20.19 13.90
C PHE A 235 -2.43 -21.32 13.56
N GLY A 236 -3.27 -21.73 14.52
CA GLY A 236 -4.28 -22.77 14.29
C GLY A 236 -5.29 -22.40 13.19
N GLU A 237 -5.70 -21.14 13.09
CA GLU A 237 -6.61 -20.67 12.03
C GLU A 237 -5.90 -20.65 10.67
N VAL A 238 -4.62 -20.25 10.64
CA VAL A 238 -3.80 -20.23 9.43
C VAL A 238 -3.60 -21.65 8.90
N ALA A 239 -3.22 -22.60 9.76
CA ALA A 239 -2.96 -23.99 9.38
C ALA A 239 -4.21 -24.73 8.90
N LYS A 240 -5.39 -24.41 9.46
CA LYS A 240 -6.67 -25.05 9.09
C LYS A 240 -7.34 -24.40 7.88
N ARG A 241 -6.81 -23.30 7.35
CA ARG A 241 -7.41 -22.58 6.23
C ARG A 241 -7.42 -23.46 4.97
N ARG A 242 -8.57 -23.53 4.30
CA ARG A 242 -8.68 -24.23 3.01
C ARG A 242 -8.11 -23.36 1.88
N PRO A 243 -7.51 -23.94 0.83
CA PRO A 243 -6.89 -23.17 -0.26
C PRO A 243 -7.85 -22.21 -0.97
N TYR A 244 -9.13 -22.57 -1.07
CA TYR A 244 -10.17 -21.81 -1.76
C TYR A 244 -10.93 -20.82 -0.87
N THR A 245 -10.68 -20.80 0.44
CA THR A 245 -11.28 -19.80 1.34
C THR A 245 -10.45 -18.53 1.28
N SER A 246 -11.06 -17.38 0.95
CA SER A 246 -10.36 -16.09 0.96
C SER A 246 -9.64 -15.87 2.31
N CYS A 247 -8.40 -15.37 2.24
CA CYS A 247 -7.63 -15.00 3.43
C CYS A 247 -7.92 -13.59 3.94
N ASP A 248 -8.76 -12.80 3.28
CA ASP A 248 -8.92 -11.36 3.57
C ASP A 248 -9.32 -11.09 5.01
N VAL A 249 -10.29 -11.86 5.54
CA VAL A 249 -10.78 -11.71 6.91
C VAL A 249 -9.70 -12.10 7.92
N LEU A 250 -8.96 -13.17 7.63
CA LEU A 250 -7.87 -13.66 8.47
C LEU A 250 -6.73 -12.65 8.51
N VAL A 251 -6.32 -12.13 7.36
CA VAL A 251 -5.27 -11.11 7.24
C VAL A 251 -5.69 -9.83 7.96
N LYS A 252 -6.94 -9.37 7.77
CA LYS A 252 -7.48 -8.21 8.51
C LYS A 252 -7.43 -8.43 10.02
N LYS A 253 -7.80 -9.62 10.50
CA LYS A 253 -7.74 -9.99 11.92
C LYS A 253 -6.29 -9.96 12.44
N LEU A 254 -5.35 -10.54 11.71
CA LEU A 254 -3.92 -10.58 12.07
C LEU A 254 -3.29 -9.17 12.11
N LEU A 255 -3.66 -8.29 11.16
CA LEU A 255 -3.14 -6.92 11.09
C LEU A 255 -3.83 -5.96 12.06
N SER A 256 -5.04 -6.31 12.53
CA SER A 256 -5.78 -5.47 13.47
C SER A 256 -5.13 -5.49 14.86
N ARG A 257 -4.90 -4.31 15.44
CA ARG A 257 -4.38 -4.16 16.81
C ARG A 257 -5.43 -4.39 17.90
N CYS A 258 -6.54 -5.05 17.57
CA CYS A 258 -7.70 -5.08 18.47
C CYS A 258 -7.48 -6.12 19.58
N GLN A 259 -7.35 -5.64 20.82
CA GLN A 259 -7.38 -6.50 21.99
C GLN A 259 -8.82 -6.98 22.22
N LEU A 260 -9.07 -8.27 22.00
CA LEU A 260 -10.35 -8.88 22.34
C LEU A 260 -10.47 -8.94 23.87
N LYS A 261 -11.37 -8.12 24.43
CA LYS A 261 -11.74 -8.19 25.85
C LYS A 261 -13.08 -8.88 25.97
N THR A 262 -13.06 -10.10 26.51
CA THR A 262 -14.27 -10.86 26.80
C THR A 262 -14.25 -11.28 28.27
N SER A 263 -15.42 -11.45 28.87
CA SER A 263 -15.55 -11.90 30.27
C SER A 263 -14.85 -13.25 30.51
N ALA A 264 -14.83 -14.14 29.52
CA ALA A 264 -14.13 -15.41 29.58
C ALA A 264 -12.60 -15.22 29.64
N ILE A 265 -12.04 -14.29 28.86
CA ILE A 265 -10.61 -13.97 28.90
C ILE A 265 -10.23 -13.34 30.25
N GLU A 266 -11.03 -12.41 30.76
CA GLU A 266 -10.80 -11.80 32.08
C GLU A 266 -10.92 -12.81 33.23
N TYR A 267 -11.80 -13.79 33.10
CA TYR A 267 -11.87 -14.92 34.04
C TYR A 267 -10.60 -15.78 33.98
N GLY A 268 -10.09 -16.07 32.78
CA GLY A 268 -8.83 -16.80 32.58
C GLY A 268 -7.66 -16.10 33.28
N ILE A 269 -7.46 -14.80 32.98
CA ILE A 269 -6.37 -13.98 33.55
C ILE A 269 -6.42 -13.96 35.09
N ARG A 270 -7.61 -13.89 35.69
CA ARG A 270 -7.75 -13.85 37.15
C ARG A 270 -7.47 -15.17 37.84
N ASN A 271 -7.76 -16.30 37.19
CA ASN A 271 -7.64 -17.63 37.80
C ASN A 271 -6.33 -18.35 37.43
N GLU A 272 -5.57 -17.81 36.48
CA GLU A 272 -4.28 -18.34 36.07
C GLU A 272 -3.32 -18.50 37.25
N THR A 273 -3.23 -17.50 38.14
CA THR A 273 -2.40 -17.56 39.35
C THR A 273 -2.83 -18.67 40.30
N VAL A 274 -4.14 -18.87 40.47
CA VAL A 274 -4.71 -19.94 41.31
C VAL A 274 -4.39 -21.31 40.71
N ALA A 275 -4.46 -21.44 39.38
CA ALA A 275 -4.13 -22.67 38.67
C ALA A 275 -2.63 -23.01 38.80
N ILE A 276 -1.76 -22.02 38.67
CA ILE A 276 -0.31 -22.17 38.86
C ILE A 276 -0.01 -22.66 40.28
N SER A 277 -0.51 -21.98 41.32
CA SER A 277 -0.27 -22.38 42.72
C SER A 277 -0.73 -23.81 43.00
N LYS A 278 -1.87 -24.21 42.44
CA LYS A 278 -2.39 -25.58 42.58
C LYS A 278 -1.54 -26.60 41.83
N PHE A 279 -1.02 -26.25 40.65
CA PHE A 279 -0.11 -27.10 39.89
C PHE A 279 1.22 -27.31 40.64
N GLU A 280 1.79 -26.24 41.22
CA GLU A 280 3.02 -26.31 42.01
C GLU A 280 2.83 -27.17 43.26
N GLU A 281 1.70 -27.05 43.95
CA GLU A 281 1.36 -27.87 45.12
C GLU A 281 1.25 -29.37 44.77
N LEU A 282 0.59 -29.69 43.66
CA LEU A 282 0.35 -31.08 43.25
C LEU A 282 1.60 -31.78 42.69
N THR A 283 2.45 -31.04 41.99
CA THR A 283 3.61 -31.61 41.29
C THR A 283 4.93 -31.43 42.04
N GLY A 284 4.99 -30.50 43.00
CA GLY A 284 6.21 -30.10 43.70
C GLY A 284 7.22 -29.37 42.81
N GLN A 285 6.84 -28.99 41.58
CA GLN A 285 7.67 -28.25 40.64
C GLN A 285 7.31 -26.77 40.66
N LYS A 286 8.31 -25.89 40.54
CA LYS A 286 8.07 -24.44 40.41
C LYS A 286 7.84 -24.06 38.96
N VAL A 287 6.80 -23.26 38.72
CA VAL A 287 6.50 -22.68 37.41
C VAL A 287 7.26 -21.36 37.29
N LEU A 288 7.96 -21.18 36.17
CA LEU A 288 8.71 -19.95 35.88
C LEU A 288 7.95 -19.13 34.84
N PRO A 289 7.88 -17.80 35.00
CA PRO A 289 7.23 -16.96 34.02
C PRO A 289 8.00 -17.01 32.71
N SER A 290 7.26 -17.10 31.62
CA SER A 290 7.81 -17.25 30.28
C SER A 290 7.62 -15.95 29.47
N GLY A 291 8.54 -15.71 28.54
CA GLY A 291 8.43 -14.62 27.57
C GLY A 291 8.00 -15.11 26.19
N LEU A 292 8.40 -14.39 25.15
CA LEU A 292 8.18 -14.81 23.77
C LEU A 292 9.35 -15.66 23.26
N PHE A 293 9.06 -16.91 22.92
CA PHE A 293 9.98 -17.81 22.25
C PHE A 293 9.82 -17.70 20.74
N ILE A 294 10.93 -17.46 20.05
CA ILE A 294 11.00 -17.37 18.59
C ILE A 294 11.50 -18.70 18.03
N TYR A 295 10.84 -19.20 16.99
CA TYR A 295 11.22 -20.46 16.36
C TYR A 295 12.61 -20.36 15.70
N SER A 296 13.38 -21.45 15.79
CA SER A 296 14.80 -21.44 15.41
C SER A 296 15.03 -21.43 13.91
N GLU A 297 14.19 -22.14 13.15
CA GLU A 297 14.38 -22.31 11.70
C GLU A 297 13.80 -21.15 10.90
N ASN A 298 12.71 -20.55 11.39
CA ASN A 298 12.14 -19.34 10.82
C ASN A 298 11.72 -18.36 11.92
N GLY A 299 12.19 -17.11 11.84
CA GLY A 299 11.84 -16.05 12.79
C GLY A 299 10.40 -15.54 12.66
N ILE A 300 9.61 -16.12 11.76
CA ILE A 300 8.23 -15.75 11.47
C ILE A 300 7.29 -16.25 12.57
N LEU A 301 7.61 -17.40 13.17
CA LEU A 301 6.79 -18.05 14.18
C LEU A 301 7.26 -17.69 15.60
N GLY A 302 6.30 -17.53 16.50
CA GLY A 302 6.57 -17.33 17.92
C GLY A 302 5.50 -17.94 18.82
N ALA A 303 5.86 -18.24 20.06
CA ALA A 303 4.95 -18.74 21.08
C ALA A 303 5.33 -18.19 22.45
N SER A 304 4.34 -18.03 23.33
CA SER A 304 4.56 -17.67 24.72
C SER A 304 3.82 -18.70 25.54
N PRO A 305 4.54 -19.68 26.11
CA PRO A 305 3.96 -20.67 27.02
C PRO A 305 3.39 -20.03 28.28
N ASP A 306 2.41 -20.70 28.88
CA ASP A 306 1.89 -20.36 30.20
C ASP A 306 2.89 -20.76 31.30
#